data_AF-W4ALE8-F1
#
_entry.id   AF-W4ALE8-F1
#
_cell.length_a   1.000
_cell.length_b   1.000
_cell.length_c   1.000
_cell.angle_alpha   90.00
_cell.angle_beta   90.00
_cell.angle_gamma   90.00
#
_symmetry.space_group_name_H-M   'P 1'
#
loop_
_entity.id
_entity.type
_entity.pdbx_description
1 polymer ?
#
loop_
_entity_poly.entity_id
_entity_poly.type
_entity_poly.pdbx_seq_one_letter_code
_entity_poly.pdbx_strand_id
1 'polypeptide(L)'
;MKKDELLELLSGLPLTNVQNYGLIVSITEVYDACEARGLDVDHLVVAWLQALEKDKLISLVRMKDPGFEELVIGFTFPESA
;
A
#
# COMPACT_ATOMS: atom_id res chain seq x y z
N MET A 1 13.07 7.59 4.83
CA MET A 1 12.53 6.99 3.60
C MET A 1 11.96 8.08 2.71
N LYS A 2 11.98 7.89 1.39
CA LYS A 2 11.31 8.76 0.41
C LYS A 2 10.17 8.01 -0.29
N LYS A 3 9.30 8.74 -0.99
CA LYS A 3 8.18 8.20 -1.76
C LYS A 3 8.60 7.05 -2.71
N ASP A 4 9.73 7.18 -3.38
CA ASP A 4 10.19 6.16 -4.35
C ASP A 4 10.71 4.89 -3.65
N GLU A 5 11.36 5.04 -2.49
CA GLU A 5 11.80 3.91 -1.66
C GLU A 5 10.60 3.16 -1.05
N LEU A 6 9.51 3.87 -0.76
CA LEU A 6 8.24 3.25 -0.35
C LEU A 6 7.65 2.44 -1.50
N LEU A 7 7.61 2.97 -2.72
CA LEU A 7 7.10 2.21 -3.87
C LEU A 7 7.90 0.93 -4.12
N GLU A 8 9.22 1.00 -4.02
CA GLU A 8 10.08 -0.18 -4.12
C GLU A 8 9.80 -1.19 -2.99
N LEU A 9 9.64 -0.71 -1.75
CA LEU A 9 9.25 -1.55 -0.62
C LEU A 9 7.91 -2.24 -0.87
N LEU A 10 6.90 -1.48 -1.28
CA LEU A 10 5.56 -1.97 -1.62
C LEU A 10 5.61 -3.07 -2.69
N SER A 11 6.47 -2.94 -3.70
CA SER A 11 6.63 -3.95 -4.76
C SER A 11 7.19 -5.30 -4.28
N GLY A 12 7.87 -5.31 -3.13
CA GLY A 12 8.42 -6.51 -2.51
C GLY A 12 7.51 -7.15 -1.46
N LEU A 13 6.37 -6.54 -1.14
CA LEU A 13 5.44 -7.07 -0.14
C LEU A 13 4.58 -8.19 -0.71
N PRO A 14 4.19 -9.17 0.12
CA PRO A 14 3.33 -10.26 -0.30
C PRO A 14 1.97 -9.72 -0.75
N LEU A 15 1.54 -10.11 -1.95
CA LEU A 15 0.23 -9.75 -2.47
C LEU A 15 -0.80 -10.78 -2.03
N THR A 16 -1.88 -10.31 -1.43
CA THR A 16 -3.06 -11.11 -1.09
C THR A 16 -4.14 -10.88 -2.14
N ASN A 17 -4.71 -11.96 -2.70
CA ASN A 17 -5.85 -11.84 -3.59
C ASN A 17 -7.13 -11.76 -2.77
N VAL A 18 -7.85 -10.64 -2.87
CA VAL A 18 -9.12 -10.44 -2.19
C VAL A 18 -10.27 -10.31 -3.18
N GLN A 19 -11.30 -11.10 -2.93
CA GLN A 19 -12.51 -11.16 -3.74
C GLN A 19 -13.13 -9.76 -3.86
N ASN A 20 -13.38 -9.31 -5.10
CA ASN A 20 -13.90 -7.98 -5.49
C ASN A 20 -12.90 -6.82 -5.47
N TYR A 21 -11.67 -7.00 -4.96
CA TYR A 21 -10.67 -5.92 -4.85
C TYR A 21 -9.36 -6.22 -5.59
N GLY A 22 -9.09 -7.49 -5.93
CA GLY A 22 -7.92 -7.91 -6.69
C GLY A 22 -6.71 -8.17 -5.79
N LEU A 23 -5.50 -7.92 -6.32
CA LEU A 23 -4.25 -8.08 -5.58
C LEU A 23 -3.99 -6.86 -4.71
N ILE A 24 -3.84 -7.11 -3.42
CA ILE A 24 -3.68 -6.09 -2.40
C ILE A 24 -2.50 -6.37 -1.47
N VAL A 25 -2.00 -5.31 -0.83
CA VAL A 25 -1.12 -5.39 0.34
C VAL A 25 -1.84 -4.76 1.53
N SER A 26 -1.79 -5.43 2.68
CA SER A 26 -2.37 -4.90 3.92
C SER A 26 -1.55 -3.72 4.44
N ILE A 27 -2.19 -2.66 4.94
CA ILE A 27 -1.46 -1.54 5.56
C ILE A 27 -0.62 -1.98 6.76
N THR A 28 -1.03 -3.01 7.49
CA THR A 28 -0.22 -3.57 8.58
C THR A 28 1.12 -4.08 8.07
N GLU A 29 1.14 -4.79 6.94
CA GLU A 29 2.39 -5.28 6.33
C GLU A 29 3.26 -4.13 5.84
N VAL A 30 2.63 -3.03 5.39
CA VAL A 30 3.35 -1.81 5.00
C VAL A 30 4.00 -1.16 6.21
N TYR A 31 3.28 -1.03 7.32
CA TYR A 31 3.82 -0.49 8.56
C TYR A 31 4.93 -1.36 9.13
N ASP A 32 4.72 -2.68 9.23
CA ASP A 32 5.73 -3.64 9.70
C ASP A 32 7.02 -3.54 8.86
N ALA A 33 6.89 -3.41 7.54
CA ALA A 33 8.03 -3.27 6.65
C ALA A 33 8.71 -1.89 6.75
N CYS A 34 7.95 -0.83 7.04
CA CYS A 34 8.50 0.49 7.33
C CYS A 34 9.25 0.50 8.67
N GLU A 35 8.66 -0.07 9.73
CA GLU A 35 9.27 -0.22 11.05
C GLU A 35 10.55 -1.05 10.98
N ALA A 36 10.56 -2.15 10.22
CA ALA A 36 11.75 -2.98 9.99
C ALA A 36 12.90 -2.20 9.32
N ARG A 37 12.61 -1.08 8.65
CA ARG A 37 13.59 -0.14 8.09
C ARG A 37 13.89 1.06 9.01
N GLY A 38 13.41 1.04 10.25
CA GLY A 38 13.64 2.06 11.27
C GLY A 38 12.76 3.30 11.12
N LEU A 39 11.57 3.18 10.51
CA LEU A 39 10.64 4.29 10.32
C LEU A 39 9.44 4.13 11.23
N ASP A 40 9.48 4.84 12.35
CA ASP A 40 8.42 4.89 13.36
C ASP A 40 7.57 6.16 13.18
N VAL A 41 7.05 6.37 11.96
CA VAL A 41 6.29 7.58 11.60
C VAL A 41 5.11 7.26 10.69
N ASP A 42 4.07 6.63 11.25
CA ASP A 42 2.84 6.22 10.55
C ASP A 42 2.21 7.36 9.73
N HIS A 43 2.25 8.58 10.25
CA HIS A 43 1.67 9.77 9.62
C HIS A 43 2.42 10.17 8.33
N LEU A 44 3.72 9.89 8.23
CA LEU A 44 4.48 10.10 6.99
C LEU A 44 4.20 9.02 5.96
N VAL A 45 4.02 7.76 6.40
CA VAL A 45 3.69 6.64 5.52
C VAL A 45 2.35 6.90 4.82
N VAL A 46 1.32 7.29 5.57
CA VAL A 46 0.01 7.64 4.99
C VAL A 46 0.13 8.78 3.97
N ALA A 47 0.90 9.82 4.27
CA ALA A 47 1.11 10.95 3.35
C ALA A 47 1.82 10.51 2.05
N TRP A 48 2.81 9.61 2.12
CA TRP A 48 3.48 9.07 0.94
C TRP A 48 2.58 8.16 0.12
N LEU A 49 1.75 7.34 0.77
CA LEU A 49 0.75 6.51 0.10
C LEU A 49 -0.26 7.36 -0.67
N GLN A 50 -0.77 8.43 -0.06
CA GLN A 50 -1.66 9.37 -0.74
C GLN A 50 -0.97 10.07 -1.92
N ALA A 51 0.33 10.38 -1.80
CA ALA A 51 1.10 10.94 -2.90
C ALA A 51 1.26 9.95 -4.06
N LEU A 52 1.56 8.68 -3.77
CA LEU A 52 1.65 7.61 -4.77
C LEU A 52 0.31 7.34 -5.47
N GLU A 53 -0.79 7.40 -4.73
CA GLU A 53 -2.14 7.29 -5.29
C GLU A 53 -2.47 8.48 -6.21
N LYS A 54 -2.14 9.71 -5.80
CA LYS A 54 -2.31 10.91 -6.62
C LYS A 54 -1.52 10.82 -7.93
N ASP A 55 -0.33 10.21 -7.89
CA ASP A 55 0.50 9.94 -9.05
C ASP A 55 0.03 8.73 -9.88
N LYS A 56 -1.06 8.07 -9.45
CA LYS A 56 -1.68 6.87 -10.07
C LYS A 56 -0.75 5.65 -10.12
N LEU A 57 0.21 5.58 -9.21
CA LEU A 57 1.15 4.45 -9.10
C LEU A 57 0.57 3.30 -8.29
N ILE A 58 -0.32 3.61 -7.35
CA ILE A 58 -1.09 2.66 -6.54
C ILE A 58 -2.54 3.15 -6.45
N SER A 59 -3.42 2.30 -5.93
CA SER A 59 -4.80 2.66 -5.56
C SER A 59 -5.01 2.36 -4.07
N LEU A 60 -5.54 3.31 -3.30
CA LEU A 60 -5.89 3.05 -1.91
C LEU A 60 -7.33 2.55 -1.83
N VAL A 61 -7.47 1.30 -1.45
CA VAL A 61 -8.74 0.61 -1.26
C VAL A 61 -9.13 0.72 0.21
N ARG A 62 -10.35 1.17 0.48
CA ARG A 62 -10.94 1.09 1.82
C ARG A 62 -12.01 0.02 1.79
N MET A 63 -11.70 -1.14 2.33
CA MET A 63 -12.66 -2.23 2.38
C MET A 63 -13.74 -1.89 3.41
N LYS A 64 -14.99 -2.23 3.09
CA LYS A 64 -16.13 -2.06 4.01
C LYS A 64 -16.41 -3.34 4.82
N ASP A 65 -15.63 -4.39 4.55
CA ASP A 65 -15.76 -5.70 5.16
C ASP A 65 -15.22 -5.66 6.61
N PRO A 66 -15.97 -6.17 7.59
CA PRO A 66 -15.54 -6.20 8.98
C PRO A 66 -14.19 -6.91 9.14
N GLY A 67 -13.24 -6.29 9.84
CA GLY A 67 -11.87 -6.80 10.01
C GLY A 67 -10.87 -6.44 8.90
N PHE A 68 -11.33 -5.78 7.83
CA PHE A 68 -10.48 -5.13 6.81
C PHE A 68 -10.73 -3.61 6.76
N GLU A 69 -11.18 -3.06 7.87
CA GLU A 69 -11.61 -1.65 7.99
C GLU A 69 -10.47 -0.65 7.77
N GLU A 70 -9.22 -1.14 7.75
CA GLU A 70 -8.03 -0.35 7.51
C GLU A 70 -7.72 -0.20 6.01
N LEU A 71 -6.99 0.87 5.68
CA LEU A 71 -6.54 1.18 4.33
C LEU A 71 -5.83 -0.05 3.72
N VAL A 72 -6.04 -0.34 2.45
CA VAL A 72 -5.39 -1.45 1.75
C VAL A 72 -4.81 -0.90 0.45
N ILE A 73 -3.61 -1.32 0.06
CA ILE A 73 -2.97 -0.84 -1.17
C ILE A 73 -3.26 -1.83 -2.29
N GLY A 74 -4.08 -1.42 -3.26
CA GLY A 74 -4.23 -2.12 -4.53
C GLY A 74 -3.19 -1.64 -5.54
N PHE A 75 -2.50 -2.56 -6.20
CA PHE A 75 -1.59 -2.20 -7.28
C PHE A 75 -2.34 -2.17 -8.60
N THR A 76 -2.46 -0.99 -9.19
CA THR A 76 -2.86 -0.85 -10.59
C THR A 76 -1.63 -1.12 -11.45
N PHE A 77 -1.50 -2.35 -11.91
CA PHE A 77 -0.63 -2.62 -13.05
C PHE A 77 -1.26 -1.92 -14.25
N PRO A 78 -0.55 -1.02 -14.96
CA PRO A 78 -1.05 -0.54 -16.24
C PRO A 78 -1.32 -1.78 -17.09
N GLU A 79 -2.53 -1.88 -17.65
CA GLU A 79 -2.80 -2.89 -18.68
C GLU A 79 -1.67 -2.77 -19.69
N SER A 80 -1.00 -3.90 -19.95
CA SER A 80 0.04 -3.95 -20.95
C SER A 80 -0.60 -3.51 -22.27
N ALA A 81 -0.24 -2.32 -22.74
CA ALA A 81 -0.70 -1.76 -24.01
C ALA A 81 -0.27 -2.64 -25.18
#